data_AF-A0A6L5PGB3-F1
#
_entry.id   AF-A0A6L5PGB3-F1
#
_cell.length_a   1.000
_cell.length_b   1.000
_cell.length_c   1.000
_cell.angle_alpha   90.00
_cell.angle_beta   90.00
_cell.angle_gamma   90.00
#
_symmetry.space_group_name_H-M   'P 1'
#
loop_
_entity.id
_entity.type
_entity.pdbx_description
1 polymer ?
#
loop_
_entity_poly.entity_id
_entity_poly.type
_entity_poly.pdbx_seq_one_letter_code
_entity_poly.pdbx_strand_id
1 'polypeptide(L)'
;MAKEKFERTKPHCNIGTIGHVDHGKTTLTAAITMTLAKAGGAKAMNYADIDAAPEEKARGITINTAHVEYETANRHYAHVDCPGHADYVKNMITGAAQMDGAILVVSAADGPMPQTREHILLARQVGVPALVVFMNKVDLVDDEELLELVEMEVRELLSSYQFPGDDIPITKGSAKAATDGVNPEIGEQRVLALMET
;
A
#
# COMPACT_ATOMS: atom_id res chain seq x y z
N MET A 1 -26.04 -18.59 7.92
CA MET A 1 -25.85 -18.77 6.47
C MET A 1 -24.44 -19.31 6.29
N ALA A 2 -24.28 -20.47 5.65
CA ALA A 2 -22.94 -20.97 5.37
C ALA A 2 -22.26 -19.95 4.45
N LYS A 3 -21.07 -19.46 4.83
CA LYS A 3 -20.22 -18.68 3.92
C LYS A 3 -20.11 -19.50 2.63
N GLU A 4 -20.42 -18.90 1.48
CA GLU A 4 -20.20 -19.54 0.19
C GLU A 4 -18.77 -20.09 0.14
N LYS A 5 -18.64 -21.33 -0.34
CA LYS A 5 -17.34 -21.98 -0.41
C LYS A 5 -16.51 -21.23 -1.44
N PHE A 6 -15.49 -20.49 -0.98
CA PHE A 6 -14.62 -19.73 -1.86
C PHE A 6 -13.92 -20.66 -2.85
N GLU A 7 -14.16 -20.46 -4.14
CA GLU A 7 -13.51 -21.22 -5.22
C GLU A 7 -12.22 -20.51 -5.64
N ARG A 8 -11.07 -21.17 -5.42
CA ARG A 8 -9.75 -20.67 -5.85
C ARG A 8 -9.58 -20.91 -7.35
N THR A 9 -10.09 -20.01 -8.17
CA THR A 9 -9.96 -20.07 -9.64
C THR A 9 -8.69 -19.38 -10.17
N LYS A 10 -8.08 -18.51 -9.36
CA LYS A 10 -6.89 -17.72 -9.71
C LYS A 10 -5.71 -18.01 -8.77
N PRO A 11 -4.46 -17.81 -9.21
CA PRO A 11 -3.30 -17.80 -8.31
C PRO A 11 -3.51 -16.80 -7.16
N HIS A 12 -3.16 -17.22 -5.95
CA HIS A 12 -3.33 -16.42 -4.74
C HIS A 12 -2.00 -15.79 -4.33
N CYS A 13 -2.03 -14.52 -3.94
CA CYS A 13 -0.86 -13.77 -3.47
C CYS A 13 -1.21 -13.01 -2.18
N ASN A 14 -0.42 -13.16 -1.13
CA ASN A 14 -0.55 -12.37 0.09
C ASN A 14 0.32 -11.12 -0.06
N ILE A 15 -0.30 -9.95 0.01
CA ILE A 15 0.41 -8.67 -0.06
C ILE A 15 0.05 -7.77 1.10
N GLY A 16 0.74 -6.66 1.27
CA GLY A 16 0.34 -5.65 2.25
C GLY A 16 1.02 -4.32 2.06
N THR A 17 0.48 -3.29 2.70
CA THR A 17 1.01 -1.93 2.66
C THR A 17 1.94 -1.67 3.83
N ILE A 18 3.10 -1.08 3.55
CA ILE A 18 4.10 -0.69 4.53
C ILE A 18 4.57 0.74 4.25
N GLY A 19 5.13 1.43 5.25
CA GLY A 19 5.61 2.81 5.10
C GLY A 19 5.28 3.66 6.32
N HIS A 20 5.77 4.90 6.33
CA HIS A 20 5.63 5.84 7.42
C HIS A 20 4.16 6.18 7.74
N VAL A 21 3.91 6.66 8.96
CA VAL A 21 2.62 7.22 9.37
C VAL A 21 2.21 8.35 8.41
N ASP A 22 0.90 8.52 8.19
CA ASP A 22 0.33 9.55 7.32
C ASP A 22 0.75 9.54 5.84
N HIS A 23 1.52 8.57 5.37
CA HIS A 23 1.81 8.39 3.94
C HIS A 23 0.61 7.84 3.13
N GLY A 24 -0.49 7.46 3.80
CA GLY A 24 -1.75 7.08 3.15
C GLY A 24 -1.88 5.60 2.78
N LYS A 25 -1.30 4.70 3.58
CA LYS A 25 -1.43 3.23 3.42
C LYS A 25 -2.89 2.78 3.35
N THR A 26 -3.67 3.09 4.38
CA THR A 26 -5.09 2.72 4.48
C THR A 26 -5.94 3.39 3.41
N THR A 27 -5.62 4.64 3.04
CA THR A 27 -6.26 5.33 1.91
C THR A 27 -5.98 4.61 0.59
N LEU A 28 -4.75 4.14 0.36
CA LEU A 28 -4.40 3.36 -0.82
C LEU A 28 -5.12 2.01 -0.83
N THR A 29 -5.20 1.33 0.31
CA THR A 29 -5.97 0.08 0.45
C THR A 29 -7.44 0.29 0.10
N ALA A 30 -8.07 1.36 0.60
CA ALA A 30 -9.42 1.75 0.21
C ALA A 30 -9.52 2.03 -1.30
N ALA A 31 -8.60 2.82 -1.86
CA ALA A 31 -8.55 3.14 -3.28
C ALA A 31 -8.50 1.87 -4.17
N ILE A 32 -7.65 0.91 -3.83
CA ILE A 32 -7.55 -0.37 -4.54
C ILE A 32 -8.89 -1.09 -4.55
N THR A 33 -9.55 -1.22 -3.39
CA THR A 33 -10.84 -1.92 -3.30
C THR A 33 -11.92 -1.20 -4.09
N MET A 34 -11.99 0.12 -4.03
CA MET A 34 -13.00 0.93 -4.73
C MET A 34 -12.79 0.86 -6.24
N THR A 35 -11.55 0.95 -6.70
CA THR A 35 -11.19 0.83 -8.11
C THR A 35 -11.51 -0.57 -8.66
N LEU A 36 -11.10 -1.64 -7.97
CA LEU A 36 -11.35 -3.02 -8.43
C LEU A 36 -12.82 -3.42 -8.30
N ALA A 37 -13.58 -2.83 -7.37
CA ALA A 37 -15.02 -3.07 -7.25
C ALA A 37 -15.81 -2.63 -8.48
N LYS A 38 -15.35 -1.60 -9.20
CA LYS A 38 -15.97 -1.19 -10.48
C LYS A 38 -15.90 -2.28 -11.55
N ALA A 39 -14.86 -3.10 -11.52
CA ALA A 39 -14.69 -4.26 -12.40
C ALA A 39 -15.28 -5.55 -11.80
N GLY A 40 -15.94 -5.48 -10.64
CA GLY A 40 -16.48 -6.64 -9.93
C GLY A 40 -15.44 -7.49 -9.18
N GLY A 41 -14.17 -7.05 -9.14
CA GLY A 41 -13.07 -7.79 -8.52
C GLY A 41 -12.90 -7.55 -7.02
N ALA A 42 -13.72 -6.70 -6.41
CA ALA A 42 -13.64 -6.41 -4.98
C ALA A 42 -14.99 -5.97 -4.41
N LYS A 43 -15.11 -6.04 -3.09
CA LYS A 43 -16.09 -5.24 -2.36
C LYS A 43 -15.46 -3.89 -2.06
N ALA A 44 -16.08 -2.80 -2.52
CA ALA A 44 -15.61 -1.46 -2.19
C ALA A 44 -15.61 -1.25 -0.67
N MET A 45 -14.47 -0.82 -0.12
CA MET A 45 -14.29 -0.49 1.29
C MET A 45 -13.74 0.93 1.39
N ASN A 46 -14.34 1.74 2.26
CA ASN A 46 -13.81 3.06 2.57
C ASN A 46 -12.78 2.98 3.70
N TYR A 47 -12.08 4.09 3.96
CA TYR A 47 -11.09 4.20 5.04
C TYR A 47 -11.62 3.71 6.40
N ALA A 48 -12.85 4.10 6.77
CA ALA A 48 -13.47 3.79 8.05
C ALA A 48 -14.00 2.35 8.17
N ASP A 49 -14.07 1.62 7.05
CA ASP A 49 -14.35 0.18 7.01
C ASP A 49 -13.08 -0.65 7.28
N ILE A 50 -11.90 -0.07 6.98
CA ILE A 50 -10.58 -0.69 7.23
C ILE A 50 -10.13 -0.37 8.65
N ASP A 51 -10.02 0.92 9.00
CA ASP A 51 -9.76 1.41 10.37
C ASP A 51 -11.09 1.43 11.17
N ALA A 52 -11.62 0.24 11.42
CA ALA A 52 -12.94 0.08 12.01
C ALA A 52 -12.95 0.22 13.55
N ALA A 53 -11.81 0.00 14.22
CA ALA A 53 -11.77 -0.02 15.69
C ALA A 53 -12.04 1.36 16.29
N PRO A 54 -12.75 1.47 17.42
CA PRO A 54 -13.04 2.77 18.05
C PRO A 54 -11.77 3.57 18.38
N GLU A 55 -10.69 2.87 18.76
CA GLU A 55 -9.40 3.49 19.11
C GLU A 55 -8.67 4.05 17.88
N GLU A 56 -8.78 3.37 16.73
CA GLU A 56 -8.21 3.82 15.45
C GLU A 56 -8.92 5.07 14.97
N LYS A 57 -10.27 5.07 15.03
CA LYS A 57 -11.08 6.24 14.68
C LYS A 57 -10.81 7.45 15.58
N ALA A 58 -10.57 7.21 16.87
CA ALA A 58 -10.27 8.27 17.83
C ALA A 58 -8.87 8.87 17.63
N ARG A 59 -7.89 8.06 17.21
CA ARG A 59 -6.50 8.50 17.05
C ARG A 59 -6.13 8.89 15.62
N GLY A 60 -6.93 8.50 14.62
CA GLY A 60 -6.65 8.75 13.20
C GLY A 60 -5.46 7.96 12.67
N ILE A 61 -5.11 6.84 13.29
CA ILE A 61 -4.00 5.98 12.89
C ILE A 61 -4.41 4.50 12.94
N THR A 62 -3.90 3.71 12.01
CA THR A 62 -4.02 2.25 12.02
C THR A 62 -3.26 1.66 13.20
N ILE A 63 -3.92 0.80 13.97
CA ILE A 63 -3.35 0.14 15.15
C ILE A 63 -3.25 -1.36 14.90
N ASN A 64 -4.34 -1.95 14.41
CA ASN A 64 -4.45 -3.37 14.11
C ASN A 64 -4.21 -3.61 12.62
N THR A 65 -3.71 -4.78 12.29
CA THR A 65 -3.63 -5.20 10.88
C THR A 65 -5.04 -5.50 10.37
N ALA A 66 -5.45 -4.86 9.28
CA ALA A 66 -6.70 -5.16 8.60
C ALA A 66 -6.45 -6.10 7.41
N HIS A 67 -7.30 -7.11 7.26
CA HIS A 67 -7.26 -8.01 6.11
C HIS A 67 -8.37 -7.64 5.13
N VAL A 68 -8.00 -7.40 3.88
CA VAL A 68 -8.90 -7.06 2.79
C VAL A 68 -8.65 -7.99 1.61
N GLU A 69 -9.71 -8.47 0.97
CA GLU A 69 -9.61 -9.37 -0.19
C GLU A 69 -10.11 -8.66 -1.46
N TYR A 70 -9.38 -8.84 -2.55
CA TYR A 70 -9.73 -8.36 -3.87
C TYR A 70 -8.99 -9.16 -4.94
N GLU A 71 -9.41 -9.04 -6.18
CA GLU A 71 -8.82 -9.74 -7.31
C GLU A 71 -8.72 -8.86 -8.55
N THR A 72 -7.69 -9.14 -9.35
CA THR A 72 -7.57 -8.64 -10.73
C THR A 72 -8.02 -9.73 -11.70
N ALA A 73 -7.94 -9.48 -13.00
CA ALA A 73 -8.17 -10.52 -14.01
C ALA A 73 -7.25 -11.73 -13.83
N ASN A 74 -6.01 -11.50 -13.34
CA ASN A 74 -4.95 -12.51 -13.35
C ASN A 74 -4.75 -13.21 -11.99
N ARG A 75 -5.02 -12.54 -10.87
CA ARG A 75 -4.64 -13.00 -9.52
C ARG A 75 -5.69 -12.63 -8.48
N HIS A 76 -5.78 -13.44 -7.44
CA HIS A 76 -6.50 -13.11 -6.21
C HIS A 76 -5.51 -12.66 -5.13
N TYR A 77 -5.87 -11.62 -4.38
CA TYR A 77 -5.02 -11.04 -3.35
C TYR A 77 -5.70 -11.08 -1.99
N ALA A 78 -4.93 -11.47 -0.97
CA ALA A 78 -5.21 -11.12 0.41
C ALA A 78 -4.26 -9.99 0.80
N HIS A 79 -4.80 -8.81 1.10
CA HIS A 79 -4.08 -7.61 1.46
C HIS A 79 -4.08 -7.43 2.99
N VAL A 80 -2.90 -7.22 3.57
CA VAL A 80 -2.72 -6.87 4.98
C VAL A 80 -2.32 -5.40 5.09
N ASP A 81 -3.20 -4.54 5.60
CA ASP A 81 -2.89 -3.13 5.85
C ASP A 81 -2.11 -3.03 7.16
N CYS A 82 -0.82 -2.65 7.11
CA CYS A 82 0.02 -2.60 8.31
C CYS A 82 0.10 -1.19 8.91
N PRO A 83 0.18 -1.07 10.24
CA PRO A 83 0.35 0.22 10.91
C PRO A 83 1.73 0.81 10.61
N GLY A 84 1.83 2.14 10.53
CA GLY A 84 3.08 2.87 10.28
C GLY A 84 3.65 3.65 11.45
N HIS A 85 2.97 3.62 12.61
CA HIS A 85 3.41 4.30 13.82
C HIS A 85 4.41 3.42 14.59
N ALA A 86 5.46 4.03 15.14
CA ALA A 86 6.56 3.30 15.80
C ALA A 86 6.08 2.39 16.94
N ASP A 87 5.11 2.86 17.74
CA ASP A 87 4.52 2.09 18.84
C ASP A 87 3.88 0.76 18.42
N TYR A 88 3.51 0.62 17.13
CA TYR A 88 2.80 -0.55 16.60
C TYR A 88 3.63 -1.37 15.60
N VAL A 89 4.96 -1.15 15.56
CA VAL A 89 5.89 -1.93 14.73
C VAL A 89 5.74 -3.45 14.91
N LYS A 90 5.42 -3.92 16.12
CA LYS A 90 5.21 -5.36 16.39
C LYS A 90 4.10 -5.97 15.51
N ASN A 91 3.02 -5.22 15.28
CA ASN A 91 1.89 -5.67 14.47
C ASN A 91 2.28 -5.70 12.98
N MET A 92 3.09 -4.74 12.54
CA MET A 92 3.68 -4.73 11.21
C MET A 92 4.57 -5.96 10.98
N ILE A 93 5.44 -6.33 11.94
CA ILE A 93 6.31 -7.51 11.84
C ILE A 93 5.49 -8.78 11.64
N THR A 94 4.42 -8.97 12.43
CA THR A 94 3.55 -10.14 12.30
C THR A 94 2.79 -10.18 10.98
N GLY A 95 2.39 -9.02 10.44
CA GLY A 95 1.74 -8.92 9.13
C GLY A 95 2.71 -9.19 7.97
N ALA A 96 3.89 -8.57 8.01
CA ALA A 96 4.91 -8.66 6.96
C ALA A 96 5.46 -10.09 6.79
N ALA A 97 5.55 -10.87 7.86
CA ALA A 97 5.99 -12.26 7.81
C ALA A 97 5.09 -13.18 6.96
N GLN A 98 3.87 -12.74 6.63
CA GLN A 98 2.92 -13.50 5.80
C GLN A 98 2.89 -13.04 4.34
N MET A 99 3.68 -12.02 3.97
CA MET A 99 3.59 -11.38 2.66
C MET A 99 4.49 -12.05 1.63
N ASP A 100 3.91 -12.40 0.48
CA ASP A 100 4.62 -12.79 -0.74
C ASP A 100 5.22 -11.56 -1.45
N GLY A 101 4.70 -10.37 -1.17
CA GLY A 101 5.29 -9.08 -1.53
C GLY A 101 4.62 -7.91 -0.80
N ALA A 102 5.25 -6.74 -0.77
CA ALA A 102 4.67 -5.56 -0.11
C ALA A 102 4.68 -4.30 -0.98
N ILE A 103 3.69 -3.44 -0.75
CA ILE A 103 3.56 -2.11 -1.35
C ILE A 103 4.15 -1.11 -0.35
N LEU A 104 5.33 -0.57 -0.66
CA LEU A 104 5.93 0.52 0.09
C LEU A 104 5.26 1.84 -0.32
N VAL A 105 4.55 2.48 0.61
CA VAL A 105 3.86 3.75 0.38
C VAL A 105 4.73 4.91 0.89
N VAL A 106 5.12 5.78 -0.03
CA VAL A 106 5.93 6.97 0.26
C VAL A 106 5.19 8.22 -0.19
N SER A 107 5.05 9.22 0.68
CA SER A 107 4.46 10.50 0.32
C SER A 107 5.44 11.31 -0.54
N ALA A 108 4.99 11.77 -1.71
CA ALA A 108 5.77 12.65 -2.57
C ALA A 108 6.11 13.99 -1.90
N ALA A 109 5.25 14.47 -0.99
CA ALA A 109 5.46 15.72 -0.28
C ALA A 109 6.48 15.60 0.88
N ASP A 110 6.61 14.40 1.46
CA ASP A 110 7.44 14.17 2.65
C ASP A 110 8.74 13.42 2.35
N GLY A 111 8.76 12.60 1.29
CA GLY A 111 9.87 11.73 0.96
C GLY A 111 10.08 10.58 1.96
N PRO A 112 11.25 9.91 1.93
CA PRO A 112 11.55 8.80 2.83
C PRO A 112 11.82 9.24 4.28
N MET A 113 10.84 8.99 5.13
CA MET A 113 10.87 9.26 6.59
C MET A 113 11.48 8.11 7.43
N PRO A 114 11.79 8.32 8.74
CA PRO A 114 12.47 7.31 9.58
C PRO A 114 11.80 5.92 9.58
N GLN A 115 10.47 5.86 9.72
CA GLN A 115 9.70 4.61 9.72
C GLN A 115 9.69 3.96 8.33
N THR A 116 9.90 4.72 7.24
CA THR A 116 10.11 4.13 5.91
C THR A 116 11.37 3.27 5.92
N ARG A 117 12.48 3.78 6.50
CA ARG A 117 13.75 3.03 6.63
C ARG A 117 13.58 1.79 7.50
N GLU A 118 12.90 1.97 8.64
CA GLU A 118 12.61 0.88 9.57
C GLU A 118 11.76 -0.22 8.90
N HIS A 119 10.72 0.16 8.16
CA HIS A 119 9.85 -0.80 7.48
C HIS A 119 10.57 -1.57 6.38
N ILE A 120 11.45 -0.91 5.60
CA ILE A 120 12.27 -1.59 4.58
C ILE A 120 13.21 -2.60 5.26
N LEU A 121 13.89 -2.18 6.34
CA LEU A 121 14.76 -3.06 7.10
C LEU A 121 14.00 -4.28 7.66
N LEU A 122 12.83 -4.06 8.26
CA LEU A 122 12.01 -5.13 8.82
C LEU A 122 11.47 -6.06 7.73
N ALA A 123 10.99 -5.53 6.60
CA ALA A 123 10.56 -6.32 5.45
C ALA A 123 11.68 -7.25 4.95
N ARG A 124 12.92 -6.76 4.91
CA ARG A 124 14.10 -7.58 4.59
C ARG A 124 14.34 -8.68 5.62
N GLN A 125 14.29 -8.34 6.91
CA GLN A 125 14.59 -9.27 8.01
C GLN A 125 13.55 -10.39 8.15
N VAL A 126 12.27 -10.09 7.89
CA VAL A 126 11.19 -11.09 7.91
C VAL A 126 11.07 -11.84 6.58
N GLY A 127 11.88 -11.48 5.58
CA GLY A 127 12.01 -12.23 4.33
C GLY A 127 10.94 -11.94 3.28
N VAL A 128 10.38 -10.71 3.23
CA VAL A 128 9.45 -10.30 2.18
C VAL A 128 10.14 -10.43 0.80
N PRO A 129 9.66 -11.29 -0.11
CA PRO A 129 10.38 -11.63 -1.35
C PRO A 129 10.48 -10.50 -2.37
N ALA A 130 9.43 -9.68 -2.48
CA ALA A 130 9.30 -8.65 -3.50
C ALA A 130 8.69 -7.37 -2.92
N LEU A 131 9.13 -6.21 -3.44
CA LEU A 131 8.57 -4.91 -3.11
C LEU A 131 8.16 -4.19 -4.40
N VAL A 132 7.07 -3.44 -4.31
CA VAL A 132 6.71 -2.38 -5.25
C VAL A 132 6.52 -1.09 -4.47
N VAL A 133 6.71 0.06 -5.11
CA VAL A 133 6.53 1.36 -4.45
C VAL A 133 5.32 2.08 -5.04
N PHE A 134 4.51 2.66 -4.16
CA PHE A 134 3.53 3.66 -4.53
C PHE A 134 3.94 5.01 -3.96
N MET A 135 4.38 5.91 -4.84
CA MET A 135 4.67 7.30 -4.49
C MET A 135 3.35 8.07 -4.48
N ASN A 136 2.78 8.22 -3.29
CA ASN A 136 1.46 8.78 -3.04
C ASN A 136 1.50 10.31 -2.92
N LYS A 137 0.32 10.94 -2.90
CA LYS A 137 0.14 12.39 -2.71
C LYS A 137 0.83 13.26 -3.76
N VAL A 138 0.96 12.78 -4.99
CA VAL A 138 1.51 13.59 -6.10
C VAL A 138 0.64 14.81 -6.42
N ASP A 139 -0.63 14.81 -6.00
CA ASP A 139 -1.54 15.96 -6.08
C ASP A 139 -1.11 17.14 -5.19
N LEU A 140 -0.18 16.93 -4.25
CA LEU A 140 0.34 17.98 -3.38
C LEU A 140 1.68 18.55 -3.85
N VAL A 141 2.23 18.04 -4.96
CA VAL A 141 3.54 18.42 -5.48
C VAL A 141 3.40 18.80 -6.95
N ASP A 142 3.54 20.10 -7.23
CA ASP A 142 3.43 20.65 -8.59
C ASP A 142 4.78 20.64 -9.35
N ASP A 143 5.89 20.34 -8.67
CA ASP A 143 7.25 20.37 -9.22
C ASP A 143 7.72 18.96 -9.59
N GLU A 144 7.93 18.73 -10.89
CA GLU A 144 8.40 17.46 -11.44
C GLU A 144 9.82 17.11 -10.97
N GLU A 145 10.69 18.10 -10.79
CA GLU A 145 12.07 17.87 -10.31
C GLU A 145 12.06 17.34 -8.87
N LEU A 146 11.11 17.80 -8.04
CA LEU A 146 10.95 17.31 -6.67
C LEU A 146 10.47 15.85 -6.66
N LEU A 147 9.55 15.47 -7.55
CA LEU A 147 9.09 14.09 -7.68
C LEU A 147 10.21 13.15 -8.11
N GLU A 148 11.07 13.59 -9.03
CA GLU A 148 12.25 12.83 -9.44
C GLU A 148 13.26 12.69 -8.30
N LEU A 149 13.51 13.77 -7.54
CA LEU A 149 14.40 13.74 -6.38
C LEU A 149 13.91 12.73 -5.33
N VAL A 150 12.63 12.77 -4.99
CA VAL A 150 12.04 11.81 -4.02
C VAL A 150 12.12 10.39 -4.55
N GLU A 151 11.94 10.17 -5.86
CA GLU A 151 12.12 8.85 -6.47
C GLU A 151 13.54 8.33 -6.28
N MET A 152 14.54 9.17 -6.59
CA MET A 152 15.95 8.84 -6.41
C MET A 152 16.26 8.47 -4.96
N GLU A 153 15.81 9.27 -3.99
CA GLU A 153 16.03 8.99 -2.56
C GLU A 153 15.39 7.66 -2.12
N VAL A 154 14.22 7.32 -2.64
CA VAL A 154 13.57 6.03 -2.36
C VAL A 154 14.37 4.86 -2.94
N ARG A 155 14.87 4.99 -4.17
CA ARG A 155 15.70 3.95 -4.82
C ARG A 155 17.02 3.73 -4.09
N GLU A 156 17.68 4.82 -3.69
CA GLU A 156 18.91 4.76 -2.89
C GLU A 156 18.66 4.08 -1.53
N LEU A 157 17.55 4.42 -0.87
CA LEU A 157 17.18 3.82 0.40
C LEU A 157 16.92 2.31 0.27
N LEU A 158 16.17 1.87 -0.75
CA LEU A 158 15.94 0.45 -1.04
C LEU A 158 17.26 -0.29 -1.28
N SER A 159 18.16 0.30 -2.07
CA SER A 159 19.47 -0.25 -2.37
C SER A 159 20.36 -0.37 -1.13
N SER A 160 20.31 0.61 -0.22
CA SER A 160 21.06 0.57 1.05
C SER A 160 20.67 -0.61 1.96
N TYR A 161 19.44 -1.10 1.83
CA TYR A 161 18.93 -2.27 2.55
C TYR A 161 18.90 -3.56 1.71
N GLN A 162 19.67 -3.61 0.61
CA GLN A 162 19.85 -4.79 -0.24
C GLN A 162 18.59 -5.25 -1.00
N PHE A 163 17.67 -4.32 -1.27
CA PHE A 163 16.67 -4.52 -2.31
C PHE A 163 17.19 -3.99 -3.65
N PRO A 164 16.71 -4.52 -4.79
CA PRO A 164 17.11 -4.02 -6.11
C PRO A 164 16.39 -2.69 -6.41
N GLY A 165 16.83 -1.60 -5.78
CA GLY A 165 16.13 -0.31 -5.80
C GLY A 165 15.90 0.26 -7.20
N ASP A 166 16.81 0.03 -8.14
CA ASP A 166 16.70 0.49 -9.53
C ASP A 166 15.69 -0.32 -10.35
N ASP A 167 15.50 -1.61 -10.01
CA ASP A 167 14.60 -2.51 -10.74
C ASP A 167 13.18 -2.55 -10.14
N ILE A 168 13.02 -2.06 -8.90
CA ILE A 168 11.71 -2.02 -8.24
C ILE A 168 10.79 -1.03 -8.97
N PRO A 169 9.58 -1.46 -9.37
CA PRO A 169 8.58 -0.56 -9.97
C PRO A 169 8.12 0.52 -8.98
N ILE A 170 8.06 1.75 -9.46
CA ILE A 170 7.55 2.90 -8.71
C ILE A 170 6.38 3.51 -9.46
N THR A 171 5.19 3.43 -8.86
CA THR A 171 3.97 4.03 -9.40
C THR A 171 3.69 5.34 -8.68
N LYS A 172 3.71 6.45 -9.43
CA LYS A 172 3.37 7.79 -8.95
C LYS A 172 1.86 8.03 -9.05
N GLY A 173 1.22 8.45 -7.97
CA GLY A 173 -0.23 8.67 -7.97
C GLY A 173 -0.79 9.30 -6.68
N SER A 174 -2.10 9.42 -6.64
CA SER A 174 -2.85 9.93 -5.49
C SER A 174 -3.97 8.98 -5.11
N ALA A 175 -3.78 8.28 -4.00
CA ALA A 175 -4.81 7.42 -3.43
C ALA A 175 -6.08 8.22 -3.09
N LYS A 176 -5.92 9.47 -2.64
CA LYS A 176 -7.04 10.36 -2.33
C LYS A 176 -7.83 10.73 -3.58
N ALA A 177 -7.15 11.09 -4.66
CA ALA A 177 -7.82 11.36 -5.94
C ALA A 177 -8.63 10.15 -6.41
N ALA A 178 -8.06 8.94 -6.28
CA ALA A 178 -8.74 7.69 -6.59
C ALA A 178 -9.99 7.45 -5.71
N THR A 179 -9.91 7.63 -4.39
CA THR A 179 -11.07 7.44 -3.49
C THR A 179 -12.15 8.49 -3.69
N ASP A 180 -11.77 9.74 -3.96
CA ASP A 180 -12.70 10.85 -4.18
C ASP A 180 -13.32 10.81 -5.60
N GLY A 181 -12.79 9.97 -6.49
CA GLY A 181 -13.24 9.88 -7.88
C GLY A 181 -12.89 11.11 -8.72
N VAL A 182 -11.81 11.81 -8.37
CA VAL A 182 -11.32 13.00 -9.06
C VAL A 182 -9.97 12.72 -9.73
N ASN A 183 -9.64 13.50 -10.76
CA ASN A 183 -8.37 13.40 -11.51
C ASN A 183 -7.90 11.94 -11.78
N PRO A 184 -8.58 11.19 -12.66
CA PRO A 184 -8.32 9.76 -12.88
C PRO A 184 -6.88 9.44 -13.31
N GLU A 185 -6.18 10.38 -13.96
CA GLU A 185 -4.82 10.22 -14.49
C GLU A 185 -3.76 10.02 -13.40
N ILE A 186 -3.98 10.63 -12.24
CA ILE A 186 -3.15 10.43 -11.04
C ILE A 186 -3.83 9.53 -10.01
N GLY A 187 -5.14 9.38 -10.07
CA GLY A 187 -5.95 8.56 -9.18
C GLY A 187 -6.15 7.13 -9.71
N GLU A 188 -7.36 6.84 -10.17
CA GLU A 188 -7.83 5.49 -10.53
C GLU A 188 -6.90 4.76 -11.52
N GLN A 189 -6.41 5.44 -12.55
CA GLN A 189 -5.54 4.82 -13.55
C GLN A 189 -4.20 4.36 -12.96
N ARG A 190 -3.67 5.12 -11.98
CA ARG A 190 -2.42 4.76 -11.29
C ARG A 190 -2.62 3.63 -10.30
N VAL A 191 -3.78 3.56 -9.65
CA VAL A 191 -4.15 2.41 -8.80
C VAL A 191 -4.26 1.14 -9.65
N LEU A 192 -4.87 1.21 -10.84
CA LEU A 192 -4.90 0.07 -11.77
C LEU A 192 -3.49 -0.33 -12.23
N ALA A 193 -2.67 0.63 -12.63
CA ALA A 193 -1.28 0.37 -13.05
C ALA A 193 -0.46 -0.31 -11.94
N LEU A 194 -0.63 0.12 -10.67
CA LEU A 194 0.00 -0.53 -9.51
C LEU A 194 -0.44 -2.01 -9.36
N MET A 195 -1.71 -2.32 -9.64
CA MET A 195 -2.23 -3.68 -9.50
C MET A 195 -1.87 -4.60 -10.68
N GLU A 196 -1.40 -4.05 -11.79
CA GLU A 196 -0.93 -4.78 -12.97
C GLU A 196 0.54 -5.20 -12.89
N THR A 197 1.32 -4.58 -11.99
CA THR A 197 2.70 -4.96 -11.67
C THR A 197 2.83 -6.35 -11.03
#